data_AF-A0A2H0ALQ3-F1
#
_entry.id   AF-A0A2H0ALQ3-F1
#
_cell.length_a   1.000
_cell.length_b   1.000
_cell.length_c   1.000
_cell.angle_alpha   90.00
_cell.angle_beta   90.00
_cell.angle_gamma   90.00
#
_symmetry.space_group_name_H-M   'P 1'
#
loop_
_entity.id
_entity.type
_entity.pdbx_description
1 polymer ?
#
loop_
_entity_poly.entity_id
_entity_poly.type
_entity_poly.pdbx_seq_one_letter_code
_entity_poly.pdbx_strand_id
1 'polypeptide(L)'
;MLDKIYHIPKDRIGRMIKDLIEMPGIEVVQEINFNTILSWWPDPIPDFGDALIAAVGKARSGSAVVTFDQKFAAKLKALGIKLGFNEYHQ
;
A
#
# COMPACT_ATOMS: atom_id res chain seq x y z
N MET A 1 -16.19 -1.30 8.76
CA MET A 1 -15.18 -0.33 9.26
C MET A 1 -15.21 0.92 8.40
N LEU A 2 -15.02 0.81 7.08
CA LEU A 2 -15.13 1.94 6.14
C LEU A 2 -16.48 2.67 6.21
N ASP A 3 -17.59 1.92 6.30
CA ASP A 3 -18.94 2.44 6.47
C ASP A 3 -19.10 3.32 7.72
N LYS A 4 -18.47 2.94 8.83
CA LYS A 4 -18.52 3.67 10.10
C LYS A 4 -17.62 4.89 10.13
N ILE A 5 -16.42 4.79 9.55
CA ILE A 5 -15.43 5.89 9.56
C ILE A 5 -15.85 6.98 8.58
N TYR A 6 -16.23 6.59 7.36
CA TYR A 6 -16.54 7.53 6.29
C TYR A 6 -18.03 7.84 6.19
N HIS A 7 -18.88 7.19 6.98
CA HIS A 7 -20.34 7.37 6.97
C HIS A 7 -20.96 7.13 5.58
N ILE A 8 -20.40 6.16 4.84
CA ILE A 8 -20.82 5.79 3.49
C ILE A 8 -21.60 4.46 3.52
N PRO A 9 -22.75 4.36 2.82
CA PRO A 9 -23.47 3.10 2.68
C PRO A 9 -22.63 1.94 2.11
N LYS A 10 -22.85 0.73 2.61
CA LYS A 10 -22.06 -0.46 2.22
C LYS A 10 -22.17 -0.81 0.75
N ASP A 11 -23.34 -0.58 0.14
CA ASP A 11 -23.55 -0.79 -1.30
C ASP A 11 -22.71 0.17 -2.14
N ARG A 12 -22.55 1.43 -1.69
CA ARG A 12 -21.67 2.41 -2.34
C ARG A 12 -20.21 2.02 -2.21
N ILE A 13 -19.77 1.54 -1.04
CA ILE A 13 -18.41 1.00 -0.85
C ILE A 13 -18.17 -0.19 -1.78
N GLY A 14 -19.13 -1.11 -1.89
CA GLY A 14 -19.03 -2.28 -2.76
C GLY A 14 -18.85 -1.91 -4.24
N ARG A 15 -19.62 -0.92 -4.73
CA ARG A 15 -19.45 -0.38 -6.09
C ARG A 15 -18.06 0.23 -6.28
N MET A 16 -17.58 1.05 -5.35
CA MET A 16 -16.23 1.65 -5.45
C MET A 16 -15.11 0.60 -5.53
N ILE A 17 -15.20 -0.48 -4.74
CA ILE A 17 -14.22 -1.57 -4.79
C ILE A 17 -14.29 -2.30 -6.13
N LYS A 18 -15.50 -2.59 -6.62
CA LYS A 18 -15.71 -3.23 -7.92
C LYS A 18 -15.11 -2.37 -9.04
N ASP A 19 -15.44 -1.09 -9.08
CA ASP A 19 -14.96 -0.16 -10.09
C ASP A 19 -13.42 -0.06 -10.08
N LEU A 20 -12.80 -0.08 -8.90
CA LEU A 20 -11.34 -0.07 -8.75
C LEU A 20 -10.68 -1.34 -9.33
N ILE A 21 -11.25 -2.51 -9.06
CA ILE A 21 -10.71 -3.80 -9.53
C ILE A 21 -10.90 -3.95 -11.05
N GLU A 22 -11.98 -3.42 -11.62
CA GLU A 22 -12.27 -3.45 -13.05
C GLU A 22 -11.48 -2.40 -13.86
N MET A 23 -10.76 -1.48 -13.19
CA MET A 23 -10.03 -0.40 -13.85
C MET A 23 -8.81 -0.94 -14.64
N PRO A 24 -8.67 -0.63 -15.95
CA PRO A 24 -7.50 -1.01 -16.73
C PRO A 24 -6.20 -0.51 -16.09
N GLY A 25 -5.22 -1.40 -15.94
CA GLY A 25 -3.94 -1.09 -15.30
C GLY A 25 -3.91 -1.33 -13.78
N ILE A 26 -5.03 -1.71 -13.16
CA ILE A 26 -5.04 -2.24 -11.79
C ILE A 26 -4.93 -3.76 -11.81
N GLU A 27 -4.13 -4.29 -10.88
CA GLU A 27 -3.96 -5.71 -10.65
C GLU A 27 -4.17 -6.02 -9.17
N VAL A 28 -4.92 -7.08 -8.88
CA VAL A 28 -5.07 -7.58 -7.50
C VAL A 28 -3.93 -8.53 -7.17
N VAL A 29 -3.09 -8.14 -6.22
CA VAL A 29 -1.99 -8.98 -5.72
C VAL A 29 -2.49 -9.83 -4.56
N GLN A 30 -2.52 -11.15 -4.74
CA GLN A 30 -2.93 -12.10 -3.67
C GLN A 30 -1.73 -12.72 -2.95
N GLU A 31 -0.55 -12.74 -3.58
CA GLU A 31 0.65 -13.35 -3.00
C GLU A 31 1.23 -12.46 -1.90
N ILE A 32 1.28 -13.00 -0.69
CA ILE A 32 1.78 -12.32 0.50
C ILE A 32 2.91 -13.14 1.11
N ASN A 33 4.07 -12.51 1.30
CA ASN A 33 5.19 -13.12 2.04
C ASN A 33 5.16 -12.68 3.51
N PHE A 34 4.51 -13.47 4.35
CA PHE A 34 4.42 -13.19 5.79
C PHE A 34 5.78 -13.17 6.49
N ASN A 35 6.76 -13.94 6.04
CA ASN A 35 8.10 -13.90 6.65
C ASN A 35 8.72 -12.51 6.47
N THR A 36 8.57 -11.88 5.30
CA THR A 36 9.03 -10.51 5.07
C THR A 36 8.23 -9.50 5.89
N ILE A 37 6.90 -9.61 5.92
CA ILE A 37 6.05 -8.68 6.68
C ILE A 37 6.41 -8.71 8.17
N LEU A 38 6.49 -9.91 8.76
CA LEU A 38 6.79 -10.09 10.18
C LEU A 38 8.25 -9.79 10.53
N SER A 39 9.14 -9.67 9.54
CA SER A 39 10.50 -9.17 9.75
C SER A 39 10.59 -7.65 9.87
N TRP A 40 9.53 -6.92 9.48
CA TRP A 40 9.47 -5.46 9.56
C TRP A 40 8.38 -4.92 10.47
N TRP A 41 7.35 -5.71 10.73
CA TRP A 41 6.30 -5.39 11.69
C TRP A 41 6.57 -6.10 13.02
N PRO A 42 6.48 -5.42 14.17
CA PRO A 42 6.08 -4.02 14.37
C PRO A 42 7.23 -3.00 14.33
N ASP A 43 8.48 -3.44 14.15
CA ASP A 43 9.66 -2.58 14.06
C ASP A 43 10.53 -3.04 12.87
N PRO A 44 10.89 -2.16 11.91
CA PRO A 44 10.75 -0.69 11.92
C PRO A 44 9.42 -0.11 11.42
N ILE A 45 8.44 -0.94 11.04
CA ILE A 45 7.13 -0.50 10.52
C ILE A 45 6.01 -0.91 11.49
N PRO A 46 5.48 0.02 12.32
CA PRO A 46 4.46 -0.31 13.33
C PRO A 46 3.07 -0.60 12.79
N ASP A 47 2.72 -0.05 11.61
CA ASP A 47 1.44 -0.33 10.97
C ASP A 47 1.55 -1.59 10.09
N PHE A 48 0.65 -2.55 10.29
CA PHE A 48 0.68 -3.82 9.56
C PHE A 48 0.35 -3.63 8.07
N GLY A 49 -0.53 -2.70 7.74
CA GLY A 49 -0.87 -2.36 6.35
C GLY A 49 0.32 -1.78 5.60
N ASP A 50 1.05 -0.85 6.22
CA ASP A 50 2.30 -0.31 5.69
C ASP A 50 3.36 -1.41 5.49
N ALA A 51 3.51 -2.32 6.45
CA ALA A 51 4.48 -3.42 6.35
C ALA A 51 4.11 -4.39 5.20
N LEU A 52 2.83 -4.64 5.00
CA LEU A 52 2.32 -5.42 3.87
C LEU A 52 2.60 -4.73 2.53
N ILE A 53 2.32 -3.43 2.41
CA ILE A 53 2.62 -2.65 1.19
C ILE A 53 4.12 -2.66 0.89
N ALA A 54 4.96 -2.46 1.91
CA ALA A 54 6.41 -2.52 1.77
C ALA A 54 6.87 -3.89 1.27
N ALA A 55 6.31 -4.99 1.80
CA ALA A 55 6.69 -6.35 1.43
C ALA A 55 6.34 -6.66 -0.03
N VAL A 56 5.16 -6.24 -0.49
CA VAL A 56 4.76 -6.39 -1.90
C VAL A 56 5.67 -5.55 -2.81
N GLY A 57 5.93 -4.29 -2.45
CA GLY A 57 6.82 -3.41 -3.20
C GLY A 57 8.26 -3.92 -3.27
N LYS A 58 8.72 -4.63 -2.24
CA LYS A 58 10.05 -5.28 -2.26
C LYS A 58 10.09 -6.52 -3.14
N ALA A 59 9.03 -7.31 -3.15
CA ALA A 59 8.97 -8.59 -3.87
C ALA A 59 8.87 -8.41 -5.39
N ARG A 60 8.21 -7.35 -5.86
CA ARG A 60 8.00 -7.10 -7.29
C ARG A 60 9.14 -6.26 -7.88
N SER A 61 10.02 -6.91 -8.65
CA SER A 61 11.11 -6.23 -9.37
C SER A 61 10.58 -5.12 -10.28
N GLY A 62 11.25 -3.97 -10.27
CA GLY A 62 10.86 -2.81 -11.09
C GLY A 62 9.66 -2.01 -10.55
N SER A 63 9.01 -2.47 -9.48
CA SER A 63 7.93 -1.71 -8.84
C SER A 63 8.45 -0.54 -7.99
N ALA A 64 7.56 0.39 -7.69
CA ALA A 64 7.80 1.49 -6.78
C ALA A 64 6.56 1.71 -5.92
N VAL A 65 6.76 2.09 -4.66
CA VAL A 65 5.65 2.42 -3.75
C VAL A 65 5.39 3.92 -3.85
N VAL A 66 4.12 4.29 -4.00
CA VAL A 66 3.65 5.68 -3.96
C VAL A 66 2.78 5.84 -2.72
N THR A 67 3.05 6.85 -1.91
CA THR A 67 2.30 7.15 -0.69
C THR A 67 2.35 8.64 -0.38
N PHE A 68 1.28 9.16 0.22
CA PHE A 68 1.25 10.52 0.77
C PHE A 68 1.77 10.59 2.22
N ASP A 69 1.97 9.45 2.88
CA ASP A 69 2.54 9.40 4.23
C ASP A 69 4.07 9.56 4.18
N GLN A 70 4.55 10.71 4.63
CA GLN A 70 5.98 11.04 4.66
C GLN A 70 6.78 10.16 5.62
N LYS A 71 6.19 9.74 6.76
CA LYS A 71 6.86 8.87 7.73
C LYS A 71 7.02 7.47 7.15
N PHE A 72 6.02 6.97 6.45
CA PHE A 72 6.12 5.69 5.74
C PHE A 72 7.13 5.78 4.59
N ALA A 73 7.10 6.84 3.79
CA ALA A 73 8.08 7.08 2.73
C ALA A 73 9.54 7.08 3.26
N ALA A 74 9.79 7.69 4.43
CA ALA A 74 11.10 7.66 5.07
C ALA A 74 11.55 6.25 5.46
N LYS A 75 10.64 5.43 6.01
CA LYS A 75 10.90 4.01 6.35
C LYS A 75 11.20 3.18 5.10
N LEU A 76 10.46 3.37 4.02
CA LEU A 76 10.69 2.69 2.74
C LEU A 76 12.09 3.00 2.18
N LYS A 77 12.53 4.27 2.24
CA LYS A 77 13.90 4.66 1.86
C LYS A 77 14.94 3.96 2.71
N ALA A 78 14.74 3.89 4.03
CA ALA A 78 15.66 3.20 4.94
C ALA A 78 15.77 1.69 4.66
N LEU A 79 14.69 1.08 4.17
CA LEU A 79 14.65 -0.34 3.75
C LEU A 79 15.13 -0.57 2.30
N GLY A 80 15.56 0.48 1.60
CA GLY A 80 16.01 0.41 0.21
C GLY A 80 14.89 0.06 -0.78
N ILE A 81 13.63 0.39 -0.44
CA ILE A 81 12.47 0.21 -1.32
C ILE A 81 12.30 1.47 -2.17
N LYS A 82 12.13 1.29 -3.48
CA LYS A 82 12.00 2.40 -4.43
C LYS A 82 10.68 3.13 -4.21
N LEU A 83 10.75 4.46 -4.12
CA LEU A 83 9.57 5.34 -4.14
C LEU A 83 9.28 5.79 -5.57
N GLY A 84 8.00 5.85 -5.94
CA GLY A 84 7.57 6.50 -7.17
C GLY A 84 7.50 8.01 -6.92
N PHE A 85 8.22 8.80 -7.71
CA PHE A 85 8.29 10.25 -7.51
C PHE A 85 6.95 10.95 -7.80
N ASN A 86 6.62 11.96 -7.00
CA ASN A 86 5.71 13.05 -7.38
C ASN A 86 6.52 14.06 -8.20
N GLU A 87 6.54 13.97 -9.53
CA GLU A 87 7.09 15.01 -10.41
C GLU A 87 6.07 16.14 -10.71
N TYR A 88 5.16 16.46 -9.77
CA TYR A 88 4.08 17.44 -10.01
C TYR A 88 4.10 18.71 -9.15
N HIS A 89 5.19 19.02 -8.44
CA HIS A 89 5.37 20.35 -7.85
C HIS A 89 6.84 20.79 -7.83
N GLN A 90 7.26 21.46 -8.91
CA GLN A 90 8.19 22.60 -8.88
C GLN A 90 7.50 23.79 -9.53
#